data_AF-A0A8K0PBP4-F1
#
_entry.id   AF-A0A8K0PBP4-F1
#
_cell.length_a   1.000
_cell.length_b   1.000
_cell.length_c   1.000
_cell.angle_alpha   90.00
_cell.angle_beta   90.00
_cell.angle_gamma   90.00
#
_symmetry.space_group_name_H-M   'P 1'
#
loop_
_entity.id
_entity.type
_entity.pdbx_description
1 polymer ?
#
loop_
_entity_poly.entity_id
_entity_poly.type
_entity_poly.pdbx_seq_one_letter_code
_entity_poly.pdbx_strand_id
1 'polypeptide(L)'
;MDAARALLAMGPNVMLAKFDLKDAFHQIAIQPGHRPFYGIDIDYPWDTLAPAIMQRFSRAVAHEIANKFDARLIVYLDDWLLVGAKLNSTTTYEIAQFLTSELGITLNWDKCQLEPS
;
A
#
# COMPACT_ATOMS: atom_id res chain seq x y z
N MET A 1 2.21 12.09 -7.57
CA MET A 1 0.82 12.51 -7.88
C MET A 1 0.05 12.49 -6.58
N ASP A 2 -0.78 13.49 -6.33
CA ASP A 2 -1.71 13.51 -5.21
C ASP A 2 -2.83 12.48 -5.47
N ALA A 3 -3.24 11.70 -4.47
CA ALA A 3 -4.23 10.63 -4.63
C ALA A 3 -5.56 11.17 -5.20
N ALA A 4 -5.96 12.36 -4.76
CA ALA A 4 -7.14 13.05 -5.27
C ALA A 4 -7.07 13.35 -6.79
N ARG A 5 -5.91 13.76 -7.30
CA ARG A 5 -5.72 14.00 -8.74
C ARG A 5 -5.71 12.70 -9.54
N ALA A 6 -5.17 11.63 -8.97
CA ALA A 6 -5.17 10.32 -9.61
C ALA A 6 -6.59 9.76 -9.77
N LEU A 7 -7.44 9.94 -8.74
CA LEU A 7 -8.85 9.54 -8.78
C LEU A 7 -9.65 10.32 -9.83
N LEU A 8 -9.45 11.64 -9.91
CA LEU A 8 -10.13 12.49 -10.89
C LEU A 8 -9.72 12.20 -12.35
N ALA A 9 -8.57 11.58 -12.56
CA ALA A 9 -8.04 11.22 -13.88
C ALA A 9 -8.47 9.82 -14.35
N MET A 10 -9.31 9.11 -13.59
CA MET A 10 -9.77 7.77 -13.95
C MET A 10 -10.82 7.82 -15.08
N GLY A 11 -10.63 6.97 -16.09
CA GLY A 11 -11.58 6.81 -17.18
C GLY A 11 -12.82 5.99 -16.75
N PRO A 12 -13.91 6.01 -17.53
CA PRO A 12 -15.18 5.40 -17.14
C PRO A 12 -15.19 3.86 -17.05
N ASN A 13 -14.13 3.18 -17.51
CA ASN A 13 -14.05 1.71 -17.58
C ASN A 13 -12.88 1.15 -16.76
N VAL A 14 -12.54 1.79 -15.64
CA VAL A 14 -11.54 1.25 -14.72
C VAL A 14 -12.23 0.40 -13.67
N MET A 15 -11.59 -0.71 -13.30
CA MET A 15 -11.99 -1.54 -12.18
C MET A 15 -11.11 -1.18 -10.98
N LEU A 16 -11.72 -1.20 -9.79
CA LEU A 16 -11.08 -0.77 -8.54
C LEU A 16 -11.11 -1.90 -7.51
N ALA A 17 -9.99 -2.12 -6.82
CA ALA A 17 -9.91 -2.97 -5.64
C ALA A 17 -9.17 -2.23 -4.52
N LYS A 18 -9.47 -2.56 -3.26
CA LYS A 18 -8.86 -1.92 -2.09
C LYS A 18 -8.06 -2.91 -1.26
N PHE A 19 -6.85 -2.51 -0.90
CA PHE A 19 -6.05 -3.12 0.16
C PHE A 19 -6.00 -2.19 1.38
N ASP A 20 -6.17 -2.75 2.57
CA ASP A 20 -6.01 -2.08 3.86
C ASP A 20 -4.81 -2.74 4.55
N LEU A 21 -3.82 -1.96 4.95
CA LEU A 21 -2.63 -2.49 5.63
C LEU A 21 -2.89 -2.59 7.13
N LYS A 22 -2.66 -3.77 7.70
CA LYS A 22 -2.81 -3.99 9.15
C LYS A 22 -1.64 -3.38 9.92
N ASP A 23 -1.87 -2.52 10.90
CA ASP A 23 -0.80 -1.93 11.72
C ASP A 23 0.30 -1.28 10.88
N ALA A 24 -0.10 -0.54 9.84
CA ALA A 24 0.72 -0.23 8.67
C ALA A 24 2.11 0.39 8.99
N PHE A 25 2.20 1.29 9.98
CA PHE A 25 3.48 1.89 10.36
C PHE A 25 4.44 0.91 11.06
N HIS A 26 3.92 -0.06 11.80
CA HIS A 26 4.72 -1.07 12.51
C HIS A 26 5.32 -2.11 11.56
N GLN A 27 4.82 -2.22 10.33
CA GLN A 27 5.36 -3.16 9.35
C GLN A 27 6.71 -2.73 8.79
N ILE A 28 7.07 -1.44 8.91
CA ILE A 28 8.33 -0.91 8.40
C ILE A 28 9.36 -1.04 9.52
N ALA A 29 10.47 -1.75 9.30
CA ALA A 29 11.48 -1.87 10.34
C ALA A 29 12.25 -0.55 10.55
N ILE A 30 12.44 -0.17 11.81
CA ILE A 30 13.37 0.91 12.18
C ILE A 30 14.81 0.42 12.01
N GLN A 31 15.58 1.17 11.22
CA GLN A 31 17.03 0.94 11.05
C GLN A 31 17.73 0.83 12.41
N PRO A 32 18.51 -0.23 12.68
CA PRO A 32 19.06 -0.49 14.02
C PRO A 32 19.81 0.69 14.64
N GLY A 33 20.60 1.42 13.84
CA GLY A 33 21.35 2.59 14.30
C GLY A 33 20.49 3.80 14.69
N HIS A 34 19.22 3.85 14.28
CA HIS A 34 18.29 4.93 14.62
C HIS A 34 17.43 4.64 15.86
N ARG A 35 17.35 3.37 16.29
CA ARG A 35 16.52 2.94 17.44
C ARG A 35 16.75 3.74 18.73
N PRO A 36 17.99 4.09 19.13
CA PRO A 36 18.22 4.85 20.36
C PRO A 36 17.58 6.26 20.37
N PHE A 37 17.35 6.86 19.19
CA PHE A 37 16.75 8.19 19.07
C PHE A 37 15.22 8.19 19.22
N TYR A 38 14.61 7.00 19.26
CA TYR A 38 13.18 6.84 19.48
C TYR A 38 12.85 6.49 20.93
N GLY A 39 13.76 6.84 21.85
CA GLY A 39 13.78 6.47 23.26
C GLY A 39 12.40 6.26 23.91
N ILE A 40 12.31 5.16 24.68
CA ILE A 40 11.12 4.50 25.26
C ILE A 40 10.61 3.39 24.33
N ASP A 41 10.21 2.24 24.92
CA ASP A 41 9.57 1.07 24.30
C ASP A 41 8.22 1.42 23.62
N ILE A 42 8.21 2.43 22.75
CA ILE A 42 7.08 2.78 21.92
C ILE A 42 7.40 2.20 20.55
N ASP A 43 6.61 1.21 20.14
CA ASP A 43 6.86 0.43 18.94
C ASP A 43 6.97 1.26 17.65
N TYR A 44 6.63 2.56 17.63
CA TYR A 44 6.98 3.49 16.55
C TYR A 44 6.77 4.96 17.00
N PRO A 45 7.58 5.93 16.55
CA PRO A 45 7.28 7.36 16.74
C PRO A 45 6.16 7.79 15.79
N TRP A 46 4.94 7.91 16.32
CA TRP A 46 3.74 8.23 15.54
C TRP A 46 3.68 9.66 14.99
N ASP A 47 4.57 10.56 15.41
CA ASP A 47 4.16 11.97 15.49
C ASP A 47 4.71 12.93 14.44
N THR A 48 5.53 12.52 13.46
CA THR A 48 5.83 13.46 12.35
C THR A 48 6.37 12.86 11.06
N LEU A 49 7.28 11.88 11.14
CA LEU A 49 7.96 11.35 9.96
C LEU A 49 7.38 10.05 9.43
N ALA A 50 6.60 9.33 10.25
CA ALA A 50 6.01 8.05 9.87
C ALA A 50 5.14 8.14 8.58
N PRO A 51 4.27 9.15 8.40
CA PRO A 51 3.55 9.33 7.13
C PRO A 51 4.46 9.51 5.91
N ALA A 52 5.55 10.26 6.06
CA ALA A 52 6.49 10.52 4.96
C ALA A 52 7.32 9.28 4.60
N ILE A 53 7.73 8.50 5.60
CA ILE A 53 8.41 7.21 5.41
C ILE A 53 7.46 6.22 4.72
N MET A 54 6.23 6.10 5.23
CA MET A 54 5.19 5.27 4.63
C MET A 54 4.97 5.66 3.17
N GLN A 55 4.78 6.95 2.88
CA GLN A 55 4.58 7.41 1.50
C GLN A 55 5.77 7.05 0.59
N ARG A 56 7.01 7.10 1.07
CA ARG A 56 8.19 6.67 0.30
C ARG A 56 8.15 5.18 0.01
N PHE A 57 7.84 4.37 1.02
CA PHE A 57 7.69 2.93 0.90
C PHE A 57 6.57 2.56 -0.09
N SER A 58 5.36 3.10 0.10
CA SER A 58 4.21 2.79 -0.74
C SER A 58 4.44 3.18 -2.21
N ARG A 59 5.22 4.23 -2.50
CA ARG A 59 5.61 4.56 -3.89
C ARG A 59 6.51 3.51 -4.53
N ALA A 60 7.44 2.93 -3.77
CA ALA A 60 8.28 1.84 -4.27
C ALA A 60 7.41 0.61 -4.57
N VAL A 61 6.49 0.27 -3.67
CA VAL A 61 5.52 -0.83 -3.90
C VAL A 61 4.63 -0.56 -5.11
N ALA A 62 4.11 0.66 -5.26
CA ALA A 62 3.31 1.05 -6.42
C ALA A 62 4.09 0.92 -7.75
N HIS A 63 5.38 1.22 -7.74
CA HIS A 63 6.25 1.04 -8.91
C HIS A 63 6.42 -0.44 -9.25
N GLU A 64 6.68 -1.28 -8.25
CA GLU A 64 6.79 -2.74 -8.44
C GLU A 64 5.48 -3.33 -8.99
N ILE A 65 4.33 -2.90 -8.46
CA ILE A 65 3.04 -3.36 -8.97
C ILE A 65 2.86 -2.96 -10.44
N ALA A 66 3.15 -1.71 -10.80
CA ALA A 66 3.00 -1.24 -12.18
C ALA A 66 3.95 -1.93 -13.17
N ASN A 67 5.11 -2.40 -12.70
CA ASN A 67 6.08 -3.13 -13.54
C ASN A 67 5.71 -4.61 -13.71
N LYS A 68 5.17 -5.24 -12.66
CA LYS A 68 4.84 -6.68 -12.64
C LYS A 68 3.42 -6.97 -13.15
N PHE A 69 2.50 -6.03 -12.95
CA PHE A 69 1.08 -6.18 -13.25
C PHE A 69 0.61 -5.00 -14.11
N ASP A 70 -0.31 -5.24 -15.03
CA ASP A 70 -0.97 -4.18 -15.82
C ASP A 70 -2.02 -3.42 -14.96
N ALA A 71 -1.57 -2.92 -13.82
CA ALA A 71 -2.38 -2.27 -12.79
C ALA A 71 -1.57 -1.14 -12.12
N ARG A 72 -2.28 -0.17 -11.53
CA ARG A 72 -1.68 0.97 -10.83
C ARG A 72 -2.16 0.99 -9.40
N LEU A 73 -1.26 1.29 -8.48
CA LEU A 73 -1.59 1.49 -7.08
C LEU A 73 -1.64 2.99 -6.75
N ILE A 74 -2.81 3.46 -6.33
CA ILE A 74 -2.99 4.78 -5.73
C ILE A 74 -2.89 4.61 -4.22
N VAL A 75 -1.94 5.32 -3.60
CA VAL A 75 -1.58 5.12 -2.20
C VAL A 75 -1.96 6.32 -1.36
N TYR A 76 -2.66 6.08 -0.26
CA TYR A 76 -2.90 7.06 0.80
C TYR A 76 -2.64 6.41 2.16
N LEU A 77 -1.43 6.59 2.68
CA LEU A 77 -0.97 5.95 3.92
C LEU A 77 -1.17 4.43 3.88
N ASP A 78 -2.11 3.91 4.66
CA ASP A 78 -2.51 2.51 4.81
C ASP A 78 -3.65 2.07 3.88
N ASP A 79 -4.39 3.03 3.29
CA ASP A 79 -5.43 2.79 2.30
C ASP A 79 -4.84 2.77 0.88
N TRP A 80 -4.79 1.59 0.27
CA TRP A 80 -4.22 1.39 -1.07
C TRP A 80 -5.31 0.98 -2.06
N LEU A 81 -5.50 1.78 -3.10
CA LEU A 81 -6.46 1.54 -4.15
C LEU A 81 -5.76 1.03 -5.40
N LEU A 82 -6.07 -0.19 -5.79
CA LEU A 82 -5.61 -0.80 -7.03
C LEU A 82 -6.57 -0.43 -8.16
N VAL A 83 -6.01 -0.01 -9.29
CA VAL A 83 -6.76 0.50 -10.45
C VAL A 83 -6.25 -0.16 -11.72
N GLY A 84 -7.15 -0.70 -12.54
CA GLY A 84 -6.77 -1.25 -13.85
C GLY A 84 -7.98 -1.47 -14.75
N ALA A 85 -7.80 -1.36 -16.07
CA ALA A 85 -8.89 -1.56 -17.04
C ALA A 85 -9.27 -3.05 -17.20
N LYS A 86 -8.35 -3.97 -16.88
CA LYS A 86 -8.54 -5.43 -16.94
C LYS A 86 -8.44 -6.09 -15.57
N LEU A 87 -8.48 -5.29 -14.52
CA LEU A 87 -8.36 -5.81 -13.16
C LEU A 87 -9.57 -6.71 -12.87
N ASN A 88 -9.26 -7.90 -12.39
CA ASN A 88 -10.21 -8.95 -12.03
C ASN A 88 -9.74 -9.61 -10.73
N SER A 89 -10.61 -10.40 -10.11
CA SER A 89 -10.34 -10.99 -8.79
C SER A 89 -9.05 -11.80 -8.79
N THR A 90 -8.78 -12.62 -9.82
CA THR A 90 -7.52 -13.39 -9.93
C THR A 90 -6.29 -12.49 -9.85
N THR A 91 -6.22 -11.44 -10.67
CA THR A 91 -5.10 -10.50 -10.65
C THR A 91 -5.00 -9.76 -9.30
N THR A 92 -6.14 -9.40 -8.69
CA THR A 92 -6.13 -8.79 -7.35
C THR A 92 -5.56 -9.74 -6.29
N TYR A 93 -5.92 -11.03 -6.31
CA TYR A 93 -5.38 -12.04 -5.40
C TYR A 93 -3.90 -12.32 -5.65
N GLU A 94 -3.45 -12.35 -6.90
CA GLU A 94 -2.02 -12.46 -7.25
C GLU A 94 -1.22 -11.29 -6.69
N ILE A 95 -1.74 -10.07 -6.80
CA ILE A 95 -1.12 -8.88 -6.21
C ILE A 95 -1.13 -8.98 -4.67
N ALA A 96 -2.23 -9.42 -4.06
CA ALA A 96 -2.29 -9.63 -2.61
C ALA A 96 -1.26 -10.67 -2.14
N GLN A 97 -1.07 -11.74 -2.91
CA GLN A 97 -0.06 -12.75 -2.65
C GLN A 97 1.36 -12.18 -2.80
N PHE A 98 1.62 -11.38 -3.83
CA PHE A 98 2.89 -10.67 -4.00
C PHE A 98 3.20 -9.77 -2.79
N LEU A 99 2.23 -8.95 -2.37
CA LEU A 99 2.36 -8.07 -1.20
C LEU A 99 2.70 -8.87 0.06
N THR A 100 1.97 -9.95 0.32
CA THR A 100 2.13 -10.73 1.56
C THR A 100 3.37 -11.63 1.56
N SER A 101 3.62 -12.34 0.46
CA SER A 101 4.63 -13.41 0.42
C SER A 101 6.00 -12.91 -0.01
N GLU A 102 6.07 -11.97 -0.96
CA GLU A 102 7.35 -11.44 -1.44
C GLU A 102 7.79 -10.20 -0.65
N LEU A 103 6.85 -9.31 -0.32
CA LEU A 103 7.17 -8.06 0.38
C LEU A 103 6.96 -8.12 1.90
N GLY A 104 6.36 -9.19 2.42
CA GLY A 104 6.09 -9.35 3.85
C GLY A 104 5.04 -8.37 4.40
N ILE A 105 4.24 -7.74 3.53
CA ILE A 105 3.22 -6.77 3.93
C ILE A 105 2.02 -7.53 4.49
N THR A 106 1.57 -7.18 5.69
CA THR A 106 0.37 -7.74 6.30
C THR A 106 -0.85 -6.94 5.87
N LEU A 107 -1.81 -7.63 5.25
CA LEU A 107 -3.10 -7.05 4.89
C LEU A 107 -4.13 -7.28 5.99
N ASN A 108 -5.02 -6.31 6.15
CA ASN A 108 -6.21 -6.42 6.96
C ASN A 108 -7.35 -6.98 6.10
N TRP A 109 -7.38 -8.30 5.94
CA TRP A 109 -8.28 -8.99 5.00
C TRP A 109 -9.75 -8.62 5.17
N ASP A 110 -10.20 -8.38 6.40
CA ASP A 110 -11.59 -8.00 6.69
C ASP A 110 -11.97 -6.60 6.17
N LYS A 111 -10.97 -5.73 5.93
CA LYS A 111 -11.16 -4.38 5.38
C LYS A 111 -10.75 -4.26 3.92
N CYS A 112 -10.15 -5.29 3.34
CA CYS A 112 -9.85 -5.34 1.91
C CYS A 112 -11.13 -5.52 1.09
N GLN A 113 -11.14 -4.98 -0.12
CA GLN A 113 -12.17 -5.19 -1.13
C GLN A 113 -11.49 -5.74 -2.37
N LEU A 114 -11.41 -7.07 -2.47
CA LEU A 114 -10.59 -7.76 -3.47
C LEU A 114 -11.32 -8.05 -4.78
N GLU A 115 -12.65 -8.07 -4.73
CA GLU A 115 -13.51 -8.20 -5.90
C GLU A 115 -13.59 -6.83 -6.58
N PRO A 116 -13.04 -6.67 -7.81
CA PRO A 116 -12.98 -5.37 -8.42
C PRO A 116 -14.37 -4.86 -8.85
N SER A 117 -14.61 -3.56 -8.70
CA SER A 117 -15.85 -2.88 -9.13
C SER A 117 -15.60 -1.56 -9.83
#